data_AF-A0A0A2TIH6-F1
#
_entry.id   AF-A0A0A2TIH6-F1
#
_cell.length_a   1.000
_cell.length_b   1.000
_cell.length_c   1.000
_cell.angle_alpha   90.00
_cell.angle_beta   90.00
_cell.angle_gamma   90.00
#
_symmetry.space_group_name_H-M   'P 1'
#
loop_
_entity.id
_entity.type
_entity.pdbx_description
1 polymer ?
#
loop_
_entity_poly.entity_id
_entity_poly.type
_entity_poly.pdbx_seq_one_letter_code
_entity_poly.pdbx_strand_id
1 'polypeptide(L)'
;MTKEKADVVIFPKWKTSLEENGLAALKAKKYEEALEHFDQLIQFEAANSEVLTGKLIALMELGRYTEAEIICRDLMKLDDGHYFQYLHIYLTVLFQTSQYEELIDLLDEVFKSDDIPQELRQQFWQLYDITEKLKVDETKAEHMESLDEFLVALDTEDVKTQWQLLSKLRKTSIQPYLNDVAPYLKKEHIQPVIKTALLQWMQEQQVERNVEVQKLGDSIIVNPSELSDILAHPSSIHILNLLNEVEQNNPTLYEFIQQLLFRYMYVRFPIMPEDKDLPSIAKALFELSSTYLQLENEPFPMSSSIPEDSVDVWKQQIEYYEVHYFSVLDE
;
A
#
# COMPACT_ATOMS: atom_id res chain seq x y z
N MET A 1 36.71 11.97 -32.12
CA MET A 1 36.28 12.15 -33.51
C MET A 1 34.97 12.92 -33.51
N THR A 2 35.07 14.24 -33.58
CA THR A 2 33.93 15.17 -33.69
C THR A 2 33.42 15.10 -35.13
N LYS A 3 32.20 14.57 -35.33
CA LYS A 3 31.51 14.68 -36.61
C LYS A 3 31.19 16.16 -36.83
N GLU A 4 31.87 16.80 -37.77
CA GLU A 4 31.45 18.09 -38.33
C GLU A 4 30.03 17.90 -38.88
N LYS A 5 29.03 18.50 -38.21
CA LYS A 5 27.70 18.71 -38.79
C LYS A 5 27.92 19.65 -39.97
N ALA A 6 27.90 19.13 -41.19
CA ALA A 6 27.82 19.95 -42.38
C ALA A 6 26.56 20.82 -42.25
N ASP A 7 26.68 22.14 -42.47
CA ASP A 7 25.54 23.04 -42.60
C ASP A 7 24.72 22.59 -43.82
N VAL A 8 23.74 21.72 -43.59
CA VAL A 8 22.81 21.26 -44.61
C VAL A 8 21.85 22.41 -44.87
N VAL A 9 22.13 23.18 -45.92
CA VAL A 9 21.21 24.22 -46.39
C VAL A 9 19.98 23.52 -46.99
N ILE A 10 18.88 23.54 -46.26
CA ILE A 10 17.61 23.02 -46.75
C ILE A 10 17.05 23.94 -47.84
N PHE A 11 16.71 23.35 -48.98
CA PHE A 11 16.00 24.06 -50.03
C PHE A 11 14.57 24.36 -49.57
N PRO A 12 14.11 25.62 -49.62
CA PRO A 12 12.77 26.01 -49.15
C PRO A 12 11.64 25.18 -49.76
N LYS A 13 11.73 24.86 -51.06
CA LYS A 13 10.73 24.02 -51.75
C LYS A 13 10.66 22.59 -51.21
N TRP A 14 11.78 22.03 -50.76
CA TRP A 14 11.82 20.69 -50.20
C TRP A 14 11.17 20.66 -48.82
N LYS A 15 11.47 21.66 -47.97
CA LYS A 15 10.81 21.85 -46.68
C LYS A 15 9.28 21.95 -46.84
N THR A 16 8.81 22.88 -47.66
CA THR A 16 7.36 23.08 -47.86
C THR A 16 6.69 21.83 -48.43
N SER A 17 7.34 21.13 -49.36
CA SER A 17 6.81 19.86 -49.89
C SER A 17 6.66 18.80 -48.81
N LEU A 18 7.66 18.62 -47.92
CA LEU A 18 7.56 17.67 -46.82
C LEU A 18 6.48 18.05 -45.81
N GLU A 19 6.35 19.34 -45.47
CA GLU A 19 5.30 19.83 -44.58
C GLU A 19 3.90 19.54 -45.16
N GLU A 20 3.68 19.90 -46.43
CA GLU A 20 2.41 19.66 -47.13
C GLU A 20 2.09 18.16 -47.22
N ASN A 21 3.07 17.32 -47.58
CA ASN A 21 2.87 15.87 -47.68
C ASN A 21 2.61 15.24 -46.32
N GLY A 22 3.36 15.63 -45.27
CA GLY A 22 3.13 15.14 -43.90
C GLY A 22 1.74 15.50 -43.39
N LEU A 23 1.30 16.76 -43.58
CA LEU A 23 -0.05 17.19 -43.20
C LEU A 23 -1.14 16.53 -44.03
N ALA A 24 -0.91 16.30 -45.33
CA ALA A 24 -1.85 15.59 -46.19
C ALA A 24 -1.97 14.11 -45.79
N ALA A 25 -0.86 13.44 -45.47
CA ALA A 25 -0.84 12.08 -44.97
C ALA A 25 -1.57 11.97 -43.62
N LEU A 26 -1.35 12.91 -42.71
CA LEU A 26 -2.06 12.99 -41.43
C LEU A 26 -3.58 13.13 -41.63
N LYS A 27 -4.02 14.04 -42.51
CA LYS A 27 -5.45 14.20 -42.87
C LYS A 27 -6.04 12.95 -43.52
N ALA A 28 -5.22 12.21 -44.28
CA ALA A 28 -5.60 10.94 -44.89
C ALA A 28 -5.51 9.75 -43.92
N LYS A 29 -5.21 9.97 -42.63
CA LYS A 29 -5.01 8.94 -41.59
C LYS A 29 -3.90 7.94 -41.91
N LYS A 30 -2.92 8.36 -42.71
CA LYS A 30 -1.72 7.57 -43.01
C LYS A 30 -0.61 8.01 -42.07
N TYR A 31 -0.70 7.57 -40.82
CA TYR A 31 0.10 8.12 -39.73
C TYR A 31 1.58 7.77 -39.85
N GLU A 32 1.94 6.57 -40.30
CA GLU A 32 3.33 6.19 -40.56
C GLU A 32 3.96 7.04 -41.68
N GLU A 33 3.24 7.24 -42.79
CA GLU A 33 3.70 8.09 -43.89
C GLU A 33 3.87 9.55 -43.43
N ALA A 34 2.96 10.04 -42.58
CA ALA A 34 3.09 11.36 -41.97
C ALA A 34 4.35 11.46 -41.09
N LEU A 35 4.62 10.44 -40.26
CA LEU A 35 5.81 10.39 -39.41
C LEU A 35 7.09 10.38 -40.24
N GLU A 36 7.16 9.66 -41.35
CA GLU A 36 8.35 9.67 -42.23
C GLU A 36 8.67 11.09 -42.72
N HIS A 37 7.66 11.86 -43.12
CA HIS A 37 7.85 13.25 -43.56
C HIS A 37 8.24 14.18 -42.39
N PHE A 38 7.59 14.05 -41.24
CA PHE A 38 7.89 14.86 -40.06
C PHE A 38 9.27 14.54 -39.48
N ASP A 39 9.68 13.28 -39.43
CA ASP A 39 10.99 12.85 -38.94
C ASP A 39 12.12 13.37 -39.82
N GLN A 40 11.93 13.41 -41.15
CA GLN A 40 12.88 14.07 -42.04
C GLN A 40 13.01 15.55 -41.70
N LEU A 41 11.90 16.28 -41.52
CA LEU A 41 11.94 17.69 -41.16
C LEU A 41 12.65 17.94 -39.82
N ILE A 42 12.44 17.07 -38.83
CA ILE A 42 13.10 17.15 -37.51
C ILE A 42 14.59 16.83 -37.62
N GLN A 43 14.97 15.79 -38.37
CA GLN A 43 16.37 15.35 -38.54
C GLN A 43 17.27 16.47 -39.06
N PHE A 44 16.72 17.34 -39.92
CA PHE A 44 17.44 18.46 -40.49
C PHE A 44 17.10 19.81 -39.83
N GLU A 45 16.57 19.81 -38.61
CA GLU A 45 16.31 21.01 -37.81
C GLU A 45 15.40 22.04 -38.54
N ALA A 46 14.49 21.55 -39.39
CA ALA A 46 13.57 22.36 -40.18
C ALA A 46 12.11 22.29 -39.69
N ALA A 47 11.84 21.52 -38.64
CA ALA A 47 10.51 21.38 -38.05
C ALA A 47 10.04 22.68 -37.36
N ASN A 48 8.76 23.01 -37.54
CA ASN A 48 8.07 24.05 -36.79
C ASN A 48 7.06 23.42 -35.81
N SER A 49 6.34 24.24 -35.05
CA SER A 49 5.37 23.76 -34.06
C SER A 49 4.20 22.97 -34.68
N GLU A 50 3.81 23.29 -35.92
CA GLU A 50 2.79 22.54 -36.67
C GLU A 50 3.25 21.13 -37.02
N VAL A 51 4.49 20.97 -37.48
CA VAL A 51 5.13 19.67 -37.76
C VAL A 51 5.26 18.84 -36.48
N LEU A 52 5.73 19.45 -35.39
CA LEU A 52 5.86 18.78 -34.10
C LEU A 52 4.51 18.30 -33.55
N THR A 53 3.48 19.14 -33.68
CA THR A 53 2.11 18.79 -33.31
C THR A 53 1.56 17.67 -34.19
N GLY A 54 1.78 17.74 -35.50
CA GLY A 54 1.41 16.69 -36.44
C GLY A 54 2.06 15.35 -36.10
N LYS A 55 3.34 15.37 -35.71
CA LYS A 55 4.05 14.18 -35.23
C LYS A 55 3.43 13.59 -33.96
N LEU A 56 3.14 14.42 -32.95
CA LEU A 56 2.51 13.96 -31.72
C LEU A 56 1.13 13.31 -31.99
N ILE A 57 0.31 13.94 -32.83
CA ILE A 57 -0.99 13.38 -33.23
C ILE A 57 -0.80 12.02 -33.92
N ALA A 58 0.13 11.93 -34.89
CA ALA A 58 0.40 10.67 -35.58
C ALA A 58 0.88 9.57 -34.62
N LEU A 59 1.71 9.90 -33.62
CA LEU A 59 2.15 8.94 -32.61
C LEU A 59 0.99 8.45 -31.73
N MET A 60 0.12 9.34 -31.29
CA MET A 60 -1.06 8.99 -30.48
C MET A 60 -2.02 8.08 -31.25
N GLU A 61 -2.30 8.40 -32.51
CA GLU A 61 -3.19 7.60 -33.36
C GLU A 61 -2.61 6.21 -33.67
N LEU A 62 -1.28 6.06 -33.60
CA LEU A 62 -0.58 4.78 -33.71
C LEU A 62 -0.42 4.04 -32.37
N GLY A 63 -0.92 4.60 -31.27
CA GLY A 63 -0.75 4.05 -29.93
C GLY A 63 0.70 4.09 -29.41
N ARG A 64 1.58 4.87 -30.04
CA ARG A 64 2.99 5.05 -29.65
C ARG A 64 3.11 6.10 -28.54
N TYR A 65 2.38 5.87 -27.44
CA TYR A 65 2.22 6.85 -26.35
C TYR A 65 3.53 7.17 -25.63
N THR A 66 4.39 6.18 -25.38
CA THR A 66 5.68 6.38 -24.72
C THR A 66 6.58 7.34 -25.49
N GLU A 67 6.58 7.26 -26.82
CA GLU A 67 7.35 8.18 -27.66
C GLU A 67 6.75 9.59 -27.68
N ALA A 68 5.41 9.68 -27.75
CA ALA A 68 4.71 10.96 -27.67
C ALA A 68 4.98 11.68 -26.34
N GLU A 69 4.95 10.94 -25.24
CA GLU A 69 5.23 11.43 -23.89
C GLU A 69 6.64 12.03 -23.77
N ILE A 70 7.66 11.30 -24.24
CA ILE A 70 9.05 11.79 -24.23
C ILE A 70 9.17 13.09 -25.02
N ILE A 71 8.57 13.14 -26.21
CA ILE A 71 8.61 14.33 -27.07
C ILE A 71 7.89 15.50 -26.40
N CYS A 72 6.71 15.30 -25.81
CA CYS A 72 5.98 16.34 -25.08
C CYS A 72 6.82 16.94 -23.94
N ARG A 73 7.44 16.10 -23.11
CA ARG A 73 8.28 16.56 -21.99
C ARG A 73 9.46 17.40 -22.47
N ASP A 74 10.05 17.05 -23.62
CA ASP A 74 11.18 17.81 -24.17
C ASP A 74 10.74 19.12 -24.82
N LEU A 75 9.60 19.13 -25.52
CA LEU A 75 9.04 20.35 -26.12
C LEU A 75 8.56 21.35 -25.08
N MET A 76 7.98 20.89 -23.96
CA MET A 76 7.55 21.77 -22.87
C MET A 76 8.69 22.49 -22.13
N LYS A 77 9.95 22.06 -22.33
CA LYS A 77 11.13 22.75 -21.78
C LYS A 77 11.60 23.90 -22.69
N LEU A 78 11.05 24.01 -23.90
CA LEU A 78 11.39 25.07 -24.85
C LEU A 78 10.62 26.35 -24.53
N ASP A 79 11.31 27.49 -24.58
CA ASP A 79 10.70 28.82 -24.43
C ASP A 79 10.33 29.38 -25.82
N ASP A 80 9.37 28.75 -26.48
CA ASP A 80 8.97 29.06 -27.87
C ASP A 80 7.51 29.53 -28.01
N GLY A 81 6.83 29.78 -26.89
CA GLY A 81 5.44 30.25 -26.85
C GLY A 81 4.38 29.18 -27.13
N HIS A 82 4.78 27.93 -27.42
CA HIS A 82 3.86 26.81 -27.68
C HIS A 82 3.67 25.88 -26.47
N TYR A 83 4.20 26.25 -25.30
CA TYR A 83 4.10 25.48 -24.06
C TYR A 83 2.70 24.89 -23.79
N PHE A 84 1.65 25.72 -23.81
CA PHE A 84 0.29 25.27 -23.50
C PHE A 84 -0.29 24.29 -24.54
N GLN A 85 0.16 24.37 -25.80
CA GLN A 85 -0.23 23.43 -26.83
C GLN A 85 0.39 22.05 -26.57
N TYR A 86 1.68 22.01 -26.22
CA TYR A 86 2.36 20.77 -25.86
C TYR A 86 1.84 20.17 -24.55
N LEU A 87 1.58 21.02 -23.55
CA LEU A 87 0.95 20.61 -22.29
C LEU A 87 -0.41 19.95 -22.53
N HIS A 88 -1.28 20.53 -23.36
CA HIS A 88 -2.59 19.95 -23.64
C HIS A 88 -2.48 18.55 -24.29
N ILE A 89 -1.56 18.38 -25.24
CA ILE A 89 -1.32 17.08 -25.87
C ILE A 89 -0.79 16.09 -24.82
N TYR A 90 0.15 16.53 -23.98
CA TYR A 90 0.73 15.68 -22.95
C TYR A 90 -0.32 15.19 -21.94
N LEU A 91 -1.18 16.09 -21.45
CA LEU A 91 -2.32 15.74 -20.60
C LEU A 91 -3.25 14.70 -21.26
N THR A 92 -3.46 14.80 -22.57
CA THR A 92 -4.26 13.83 -23.33
C THR A 92 -3.58 12.46 -23.37
N VAL A 93 -2.26 12.41 -23.58
CA VAL A 93 -1.47 11.16 -23.56
C VAL A 93 -1.54 10.51 -22.18
N LEU A 94 -1.34 11.27 -21.10
CA LEU A 94 -1.45 10.78 -19.72
C LEU A 94 -2.84 10.21 -19.44
N PHE A 95 -3.90 10.91 -19.86
CA PHE A 95 -5.28 10.46 -19.69
C PHE A 95 -5.56 9.14 -20.43
N GLN A 96 -5.10 9.01 -21.68
CA GLN A 96 -5.30 7.81 -22.51
C GLN A 96 -4.50 6.60 -22.01
N THR A 97 -3.41 6.84 -21.28
CA THR A 97 -2.57 5.79 -20.67
C THR A 97 -2.92 5.51 -19.21
N SER A 98 -4.04 6.07 -18.72
CA SER A 98 -4.52 5.96 -17.33
C SER A 98 -3.49 6.42 -16.28
N GLN A 99 -2.55 7.29 -16.65
CA GLN A 99 -1.57 7.86 -15.72
C GLN A 99 -2.18 9.03 -14.94
N TYR A 100 -3.24 8.75 -14.17
CA TYR A 100 -4.07 9.77 -13.52
C TYR A 100 -3.35 10.56 -12.43
N GLU A 101 -2.47 9.91 -11.66
CA GLU A 101 -1.65 10.58 -10.62
C GLU A 101 -0.77 11.66 -11.25
N GLU A 102 0.03 11.27 -12.25
CA GLU A 102 0.96 12.20 -12.92
C GLU A 102 0.21 13.33 -13.63
N LEU A 103 -0.97 13.06 -14.19
CA LEU A 103 -1.82 14.09 -14.79
C LEU A 103 -2.27 15.12 -13.74
N ILE A 104 -2.75 14.65 -12.59
CA ILE A 104 -3.19 15.52 -11.48
C ILE A 104 -2.02 16.36 -10.96
N ASP A 105 -0.86 15.73 -10.71
CA ASP A 105 0.34 16.41 -10.24
C ASP A 105 0.79 17.51 -11.22
N LEU A 106 0.79 17.20 -12.53
CA LEU A 106 1.13 18.16 -13.56
C LEU A 106 0.14 19.34 -13.60
N LEU A 107 -1.16 19.07 -13.48
CA LEU A 107 -2.16 20.14 -13.41
C LEU A 107 -2.02 20.99 -12.16
N ASP A 108 -1.71 20.40 -11.00
CA ASP A 108 -1.45 21.13 -9.75
C ASP A 108 -0.21 22.03 -9.87
N GLU A 109 0.84 21.58 -10.54
CA GLU A 109 2.00 22.43 -10.86
C GLU A 109 1.62 23.59 -11.78
N VAL A 110 0.84 23.31 -12.83
CA VAL A 110 0.39 24.32 -13.79
C VAL A 110 -0.50 25.36 -13.10
N PHE A 111 -1.45 24.94 -12.25
CA PHE A 111 -2.35 25.84 -11.52
C PHE A 111 -1.65 26.75 -10.50
N LYS A 112 -0.44 26.40 -10.05
CA LYS A 112 0.39 27.29 -9.23
C LYS A 112 1.00 28.44 -10.04
N SER A 113 1.04 28.33 -11.37
CA SER A 113 1.49 29.40 -12.26
C SER A 113 0.35 30.37 -12.58
N ASP A 114 0.62 31.68 -12.49
CA ASP A 114 -0.37 32.73 -12.73
C ASP A 114 -0.65 32.97 -14.24
N ASP A 115 0.17 32.41 -15.14
CA ASP A 115 0.17 32.73 -16.58
C ASP A 115 -0.77 31.87 -17.45
N ILE A 116 -1.67 31.08 -16.86
CA ILE A 116 -2.59 30.24 -17.64
C ILE A 116 -3.62 31.10 -18.41
N PRO A 117 -3.73 30.95 -19.74
CA PRO A 117 -4.78 31.59 -20.53
C PRO A 117 -6.18 31.26 -19.99
N GLN A 118 -7.03 32.28 -19.85
CA GLN A 118 -8.36 32.14 -19.24
C GLN A 118 -9.22 31.04 -19.92
N GLU A 119 -9.09 30.90 -21.24
CA GLU A 119 -9.82 29.91 -22.05
C GLU A 119 -9.42 28.46 -21.72
N LEU A 120 -8.13 28.23 -21.43
CA LEU A 120 -7.61 26.89 -21.10
C LEU A 120 -7.85 26.51 -19.65
N ARG A 121 -7.93 27.51 -18.76
CA ARG A 121 -8.14 27.29 -17.32
C ARG A 121 -9.39 26.47 -17.04
N GLN A 122 -10.50 26.75 -17.72
CA GLN A 122 -11.74 25.98 -17.56
C GLN A 122 -11.57 24.53 -18.05
N GLN A 123 -10.89 24.31 -19.17
CA GLN A 123 -10.68 22.98 -19.75
C GLN A 123 -9.82 22.12 -18.83
N PHE A 124 -8.73 22.68 -18.28
CA PHE A 124 -7.86 21.99 -17.34
C PHE A 124 -8.59 21.64 -16.05
N TRP A 125 -9.45 22.53 -15.53
CA TRP A 125 -10.27 22.22 -14.35
C TRP A 125 -11.26 21.09 -14.60
N GLN A 126 -11.90 21.05 -15.77
CA GLN A 126 -12.79 19.95 -16.13
C GLN A 126 -12.04 18.63 -16.24
N LEU A 127 -10.85 18.64 -16.88
CA LEU A 127 -10.01 17.45 -16.98
C LEU A 127 -9.54 16.98 -15.60
N TYR A 128 -9.18 17.90 -14.71
CA TYR A 128 -8.81 17.61 -13.32
C TYR A 128 -9.94 16.87 -12.60
N ASP A 129 -11.14 17.46 -12.57
CA ASP A 129 -12.31 16.89 -11.85
C ASP A 129 -12.72 15.52 -12.40
N ILE A 130 -12.66 15.33 -13.72
CA ILE A 130 -12.93 14.01 -14.34
C ILE A 130 -11.84 13.01 -13.95
N THR A 131 -10.57 13.40 -14.03
CA THR A 131 -9.44 12.51 -13.73
C THR A 131 -9.41 12.12 -12.26
N GLU A 132 -9.69 13.06 -11.35
CA GLU A 132 -9.82 12.80 -9.91
C GLU A 132 -10.93 11.78 -9.63
N LYS A 133 -12.10 11.93 -10.25
CA LYS A 133 -13.19 10.96 -10.13
C LYS A 133 -12.81 9.57 -10.65
N LEU A 134 -12.17 9.49 -11.82
CA LEU A 134 -11.72 8.21 -12.39
C LEU A 134 -10.67 7.53 -11.52
N LYS A 135 -9.70 8.27 -10.98
CA LYS A 135 -8.72 7.77 -10.02
C LYS A 135 -9.39 7.21 -8.75
N VAL A 136 -10.38 7.93 -8.22
CA VAL A 136 -11.14 7.47 -7.06
C VAL A 136 -11.96 6.21 -7.38
N ASP A 137 -12.52 6.10 -8.57
CA ASP A 137 -13.29 4.92 -8.96
C ASP A 137 -12.40 3.70 -9.27
N GLU A 138 -11.23 3.91 -9.88
CA GLU A 138 -10.22 2.86 -10.11
C GLU A 138 -9.67 2.31 -8.79
N THR A 139 -9.27 3.20 -7.86
CA THR A 139 -8.83 2.78 -6.51
C THR A 139 -9.92 2.03 -5.75
N LYS A 140 -11.18 2.44 -5.84
CA LYS A 140 -12.31 1.68 -5.27
C LYS A 140 -12.46 0.30 -5.89
N ALA A 141 -12.33 0.19 -7.22
CA ALA A 141 -12.45 -1.09 -7.93
C ALA A 141 -11.32 -2.04 -7.53
N GLU A 142 -10.08 -1.57 -7.49
CA GLU A 142 -8.91 -2.35 -7.02
C GLU A 142 -9.09 -2.81 -5.57
N HIS A 143 -9.56 -1.93 -4.69
CA HIS A 143 -9.85 -2.29 -3.29
C HIS A 143 -10.96 -3.34 -3.18
N MET A 144 -11.98 -3.28 -4.04
CA MET A 144 -13.06 -4.26 -4.07
C MET A 144 -12.56 -5.62 -4.55
N GLU A 145 -11.77 -5.68 -5.62
CA GLU A 145 -11.16 -6.92 -6.11
C GLU A 145 -10.23 -7.55 -5.06
N SER A 146 -9.38 -6.73 -4.42
CA SER A 146 -8.50 -7.22 -3.36
C SER A 146 -9.25 -7.75 -2.14
N LEU A 147 -10.44 -7.23 -1.86
CA LEU A 147 -11.28 -7.73 -0.77
C LEU A 147 -11.96 -9.04 -1.14
N ASP A 148 -12.49 -9.16 -2.34
CA ASP A 148 -13.11 -10.40 -2.81
C ASP A 148 -12.09 -11.55 -2.74
N GLU A 149 -10.84 -11.29 -3.15
CA GLU A 149 -9.72 -12.22 -2.99
C GLU A 149 -9.48 -12.58 -1.51
N PHE A 150 -9.55 -11.60 -0.61
CA PHE A 150 -9.37 -11.81 0.83
C PHE A 150 -10.49 -12.64 1.45
N LEU A 151 -11.76 -12.37 1.12
CA LEU A 151 -12.89 -13.14 1.63
C LEU A 151 -12.81 -14.60 1.17
N VAL A 152 -12.43 -14.83 -0.09
CA VAL A 152 -12.15 -16.18 -0.60
C VAL A 152 -11.02 -16.83 0.20
N ALA A 153 -9.93 -16.11 0.46
CA ALA A 153 -8.82 -16.63 1.25
C ALA A 153 -9.22 -16.99 2.68
N LEU A 154 -10.11 -16.22 3.33
CA LEU A 154 -10.64 -16.54 4.66
C LEU A 154 -11.48 -17.82 4.67
N ASP A 155 -12.09 -18.20 3.55
CA ASP A 155 -12.78 -19.49 3.45
C ASP A 155 -11.84 -20.67 3.15
N THR A 156 -10.56 -20.41 2.89
CA THR A 156 -9.53 -21.45 2.81
C THR A 156 -8.86 -21.69 4.16
N GLU A 157 -8.06 -22.75 4.28
CA GLU A 157 -7.19 -22.99 5.45
C GLU A 157 -5.76 -22.45 5.23
N ASP A 158 -5.55 -21.63 4.19
CA ASP A 158 -4.25 -21.00 3.90
C ASP A 158 -4.04 -19.74 4.74
N VAL A 159 -3.52 -19.98 5.94
CA VAL A 159 -3.20 -18.97 6.94
C VAL A 159 -2.18 -17.93 6.43
N LYS A 160 -1.26 -18.34 5.55
CA LYS A 160 -0.23 -17.44 5.00
C LYS A 160 -0.87 -16.45 4.03
N THR A 161 -1.68 -16.94 3.09
CA THR A 161 -2.40 -16.08 2.14
C THR A 161 -3.36 -15.14 2.87
N GLN A 162 -4.07 -15.63 3.89
CA GLN A 162 -4.92 -14.80 4.74
C GLN A 162 -4.15 -13.63 5.36
N TRP A 163 -2.99 -13.90 5.96
CA TRP A 163 -2.16 -12.87 6.57
C TRP A 163 -1.60 -11.87 5.56
N GLN A 164 -1.12 -12.36 4.41
CA GLN A 164 -0.57 -11.51 3.34
C GLN A 164 -1.61 -10.54 2.77
N LEU A 165 -2.80 -11.03 2.46
CA LEU A 165 -3.90 -10.19 1.94
C LEU A 165 -4.40 -9.21 2.99
N LEU A 166 -4.58 -9.65 4.23
CA LEU A 166 -4.97 -8.77 5.34
C LEU A 166 -3.95 -7.64 5.56
N SER A 167 -2.66 -7.96 5.49
CA SER A 167 -1.59 -6.96 5.64
C SER A 167 -1.63 -5.87 4.55
N LYS A 168 -2.03 -6.23 3.32
CA LYS A 168 -2.26 -5.26 2.23
C LYS A 168 -3.49 -4.39 2.50
N LEU A 169 -4.58 -5.00 2.98
CA LEU A 169 -5.87 -4.34 3.21
C LEU A 169 -5.92 -3.47 4.46
N ARG A 170 -4.96 -3.57 5.39
CA ARG A 170 -4.99 -2.87 6.68
C ARG A 170 -5.13 -1.35 6.58
N LYS A 171 -4.64 -0.77 5.47
CA LYS A 171 -4.73 0.67 5.18
C LYS A 171 -6.08 1.10 4.60
N THR A 172 -6.89 0.15 4.14
CA THR A 172 -8.19 0.38 3.53
C THR A 172 -9.27 0.42 4.61
N SER A 173 -10.33 1.22 4.40
CA SER A 173 -11.48 1.27 5.30
C SER A 173 -12.23 -0.06 5.30
N ILE A 174 -12.41 -0.64 6.49
CA ILE A 174 -13.17 -1.88 6.69
C ILE A 174 -14.68 -1.66 6.75
N GLN A 175 -15.13 -0.41 6.98
CA GLN A 175 -16.52 -0.05 7.28
C GLN A 175 -17.55 -0.60 6.29
N PRO A 176 -17.36 -0.49 4.96
CA PRO A 176 -18.32 -1.03 4.00
C PRO A 176 -18.49 -2.56 4.08
N TYR A 177 -17.48 -3.24 4.61
CA TYR A 177 -17.28 -4.69 4.53
C TYR A 177 -17.43 -5.38 5.87
N LEU A 178 -17.76 -4.65 6.93
CA LEU A 178 -17.91 -5.18 8.29
C LEU A 178 -18.92 -6.34 8.35
N ASN A 179 -19.96 -6.31 7.53
CA ASN A 179 -20.96 -7.37 7.50
C ASN A 179 -20.42 -8.69 6.94
N ASP A 180 -19.45 -8.61 6.03
CA ASP A 180 -18.85 -9.77 5.38
C ASP A 180 -17.68 -10.31 6.21
N VAL A 181 -16.88 -9.42 6.83
CA VAL A 181 -15.70 -9.79 7.61
C VAL A 181 -16.04 -10.24 9.04
N ALA A 182 -16.95 -9.56 9.74
CA ALA A 182 -17.25 -9.86 11.15
C ALA A 182 -17.69 -11.31 11.43
N PRO A 183 -18.47 -12.00 10.56
CA PRO A 183 -18.80 -13.41 10.75
C PRO A 183 -17.58 -14.34 10.91
N TYR A 184 -16.43 -14.01 10.32
CA TYR A 184 -15.21 -14.84 10.39
C TYR A 184 -14.58 -14.84 11.79
N LEU A 185 -14.89 -13.85 12.64
CA LEU A 185 -14.46 -13.84 14.05
C LEU A 185 -15.05 -15.00 14.87
N LYS A 186 -16.12 -15.63 14.36
CA LYS A 186 -16.81 -16.75 15.01
C LYS A 186 -16.48 -18.11 14.40
N LYS A 187 -16.01 -18.16 13.17
CA LYS A 187 -15.76 -19.44 12.47
C LYS A 187 -14.61 -20.20 13.14
N GLU A 188 -14.80 -21.49 13.42
CA GLU A 188 -13.81 -22.31 14.14
C GLU A 188 -12.54 -22.57 13.33
N HIS A 189 -12.65 -22.66 12.00
CA HIS A 189 -11.51 -22.91 11.10
C HIS A 189 -10.56 -21.71 10.97
N ILE A 190 -11.01 -20.51 11.34
CA ILE A 190 -10.17 -19.30 11.31
C ILE A 190 -9.24 -19.33 12.50
N GLN A 191 -7.94 -19.32 12.22
CA GLN A 191 -6.93 -19.38 13.26
C GLN A 191 -7.00 -18.16 14.21
N PRO A 192 -6.70 -18.37 15.51
CA PRO A 192 -6.67 -17.32 16.53
C PRO A 192 -5.90 -16.05 16.13
N VAL A 193 -4.78 -16.21 15.42
CA VAL A 193 -3.90 -15.11 15.00
C VAL A 193 -4.60 -14.21 13.99
N ILE A 194 -5.28 -14.80 12.99
CA ILE A 194 -6.04 -14.06 11.98
C ILE A 194 -7.22 -13.32 12.62
N LYS A 195 -7.92 -13.92 13.59
CA LYS A 195 -9.00 -13.23 14.33
C LYS A 195 -8.51 -11.98 15.06
N THR A 196 -7.31 -12.05 15.64
CA THR A 196 -6.68 -10.90 16.30
C THR A 196 -6.36 -9.82 15.30
N ALA A 197 -5.79 -10.18 14.16
CA ALA A 197 -5.45 -9.25 13.11
C ALA A 197 -6.69 -8.57 12.51
N LEU A 198 -7.79 -9.31 12.34
CA LEU A 198 -9.10 -8.75 11.95
C LEU A 198 -9.61 -7.73 12.99
N LEU A 199 -9.50 -8.05 14.28
CA LEU A 199 -9.88 -7.11 15.35
C LEU A 199 -8.99 -5.87 15.40
N GLN A 200 -7.68 -6.03 15.21
CA GLN A 200 -6.75 -4.90 15.12
C GLN A 200 -7.07 -4.02 13.91
N TRP A 201 -7.40 -4.60 12.76
CA TRP A 201 -7.85 -3.82 11.60
C TRP A 201 -9.14 -3.04 11.93
N MET A 202 -10.11 -3.65 12.62
CA MET A 202 -11.30 -2.95 13.11
C MET A 202 -10.98 -1.83 14.11
N GLN A 203 -10.02 -2.05 15.01
CA GLN A 203 -9.56 -1.07 16.00
C GLN A 203 -8.85 0.12 15.32
N GLU A 204 -7.92 -0.15 14.39
CA GLU A 204 -7.21 0.86 13.61
C GLU A 204 -8.18 1.75 12.82
N GLN A 205 -9.26 1.16 12.31
CA GLN A 205 -10.32 1.87 11.58
C GLN A 205 -11.41 2.45 12.50
N GLN A 206 -11.24 2.43 13.83
CA GLN A 206 -12.18 3.01 14.81
C GLN A 206 -13.62 2.49 14.68
N VAL A 207 -13.78 1.18 14.57
CA VAL A 207 -15.10 0.55 14.46
C VAL A 207 -15.83 0.57 15.80
N GLU A 208 -16.87 1.41 15.90
CA GLU A 208 -17.77 1.54 17.07
C GLU A 208 -18.96 0.55 17.02
N ARG A 209 -18.69 -0.71 16.64
CA ARG A 209 -19.71 -1.75 16.53
C ARG A 209 -19.30 -2.96 17.36
N ASN A 210 -20.21 -3.41 18.23
CA ASN A 210 -20.02 -4.66 18.96
C ASN A 210 -19.90 -5.85 18.00
N VAL A 211 -18.83 -6.62 18.16
CA VAL A 211 -18.58 -7.86 17.44
C VAL A 211 -18.40 -9.01 18.43
N GLU A 212 -18.93 -10.17 18.08
CA GLU A 212 -18.74 -11.40 18.84
C GLU A 212 -17.54 -12.16 18.28
N VAL A 213 -16.63 -12.55 19.17
CA VAL A 213 -15.38 -13.22 18.85
C VAL A 213 -15.37 -14.56 19.58
N GLN A 214 -15.26 -15.64 18.81
CA GLN A 214 -15.10 -16.99 19.36
C GLN A 214 -13.65 -17.42 19.20
N LYS A 215 -12.98 -17.75 20.30
CA LYS A 215 -11.54 -18.03 20.30
C LYS A 215 -11.21 -19.02 21.41
N LEU A 216 -10.43 -20.05 21.07
CA LEU A 216 -9.94 -21.04 22.04
C LEU A 216 -11.05 -21.76 22.85
N GLY A 217 -12.25 -21.88 22.27
CA GLY A 217 -13.42 -22.50 22.91
C GLY A 217 -14.33 -21.53 23.67
N ASP A 218 -13.88 -20.29 23.90
CA ASP A 218 -14.64 -19.25 24.57
C ASP A 218 -15.23 -18.25 23.57
N SER A 219 -16.25 -17.50 23.99
CA SER A 219 -16.84 -16.40 23.21
C SER A 219 -16.93 -15.14 24.05
N ILE A 220 -16.65 -13.99 23.42
CA ILE A 220 -16.73 -12.66 24.04
C ILE A 220 -17.31 -11.65 23.04
N ILE A 221 -18.06 -10.67 23.55
CA ILE A 221 -18.54 -9.53 22.76
C ILE A 221 -17.68 -8.32 23.14
N VAL A 222 -17.10 -7.67 22.13
CA VAL A 222 -16.22 -6.51 22.32
C VAL A 222 -16.58 -5.39 21.34
N ASN A 223 -16.32 -4.15 21.74
CA ASN A 223 -16.29 -3.02 20.83
C ASN A 223 -14.82 -2.78 20.40
N PRO A 224 -14.44 -3.00 19.13
CA PRO A 224 -13.05 -2.86 18.69
C PRO A 224 -12.42 -1.51 19.00
N SER A 225 -13.18 -0.41 18.89
CA SER A 225 -12.70 0.95 19.20
C SER A 225 -12.39 1.18 20.69
N GLU A 226 -12.95 0.38 21.59
CA GLU A 226 -12.76 0.50 23.04
C GLU A 226 -11.67 -0.45 23.57
N LEU A 227 -11.14 -1.34 22.74
CA LEU A 227 -10.08 -2.27 23.14
C LEU A 227 -8.78 -1.50 23.41
N SER A 228 -8.09 -1.88 24.48
CA SER A 228 -6.72 -1.39 24.74
C SER A 228 -5.73 -2.06 23.80
N ASP A 229 -4.54 -1.47 23.65
CA ASP A 229 -3.41 -2.20 23.09
C ASP A 229 -3.11 -3.47 23.91
N ILE A 230 -2.55 -4.50 23.26
CA ILE A 230 -2.30 -5.82 23.85
C ILE A 230 -1.39 -5.72 25.08
N LEU A 231 -0.31 -4.94 25.00
CA LEU A 231 0.61 -4.76 26.13
C LEU A 231 0.12 -3.71 27.12
N ALA A 232 -0.76 -2.80 26.68
CA ALA A 232 -1.44 -1.85 27.57
C ALA A 232 -2.63 -2.46 28.33
N HIS A 233 -3.02 -3.70 28.04
CA HIS A 233 -4.10 -4.38 28.76
C HIS A 233 -3.74 -4.59 30.25
N PRO A 234 -4.68 -4.46 31.21
CA PRO A 234 -4.41 -4.62 32.64
C PRO A 234 -3.68 -5.92 33.01
N SER A 235 -4.05 -7.06 32.42
CA SER A 235 -3.38 -8.35 32.65
C SER A 235 -1.92 -8.33 32.20
N SER A 236 -1.62 -7.70 31.06
CA SER A 236 -0.25 -7.59 30.52
C SER A 236 0.59 -6.68 31.40
N ILE A 237 0.06 -5.52 31.78
CA ILE A 237 0.70 -4.59 32.72
C ILE A 237 0.99 -5.28 34.06
N HIS A 238 0.04 -6.06 34.58
CA HIS A 238 0.23 -6.79 35.82
C HIS A 238 1.36 -7.81 35.70
N ILE A 239 1.39 -8.65 34.65
CA ILE A 239 2.49 -9.60 34.42
C ILE A 239 3.84 -8.88 34.34
N LEU A 240 3.94 -7.77 33.60
CA LEU A 240 5.18 -7.00 33.48
C LEU A 240 5.60 -6.40 34.83
N ASN A 241 4.65 -5.90 35.63
CA ASN A 241 4.94 -5.40 36.97
C ASN A 241 5.48 -6.49 37.91
N LEU A 242 4.99 -7.74 37.81
CA LEU A 242 5.53 -8.88 38.56
C LEU A 242 6.98 -9.21 38.18
N LEU A 243 7.44 -8.75 37.02
CA LEU A 243 8.77 -9.02 36.46
C LEU A 243 9.65 -7.75 36.39
N ASN A 244 9.25 -6.66 37.04
CA ASN A 244 9.98 -5.38 37.01
C ASN A 244 11.41 -5.50 37.59
N GLU A 245 11.63 -6.37 38.58
CA GLU A 245 13.00 -6.63 39.08
C GLU A 245 13.90 -7.26 38.00
N VAL A 246 13.34 -8.03 37.06
CA VAL A 246 14.09 -8.61 35.92
C VAL A 246 14.56 -7.49 34.99
N GLU A 247 13.73 -6.47 34.76
CA GLU A 247 14.10 -5.30 33.94
C GLU A 247 15.37 -4.62 34.46
N GLN A 248 15.50 -4.48 35.78
CA GLN A 248 16.65 -3.83 36.41
C GLN A 248 17.92 -4.70 36.37
N ASN A 249 17.76 -6.01 36.54
CA ASN A 249 18.88 -6.94 36.65
C ASN A 249 19.38 -7.45 35.29
N ASN A 250 18.46 -7.70 34.37
CA ASN A 250 18.74 -8.26 33.05
C ASN A 250 17.74 -7.70 31.99
N PRO A 251 18.01 -6.50 31.45
CA PRO A 251 17.15 -5.86 30.46
C PRO A 251 16.91 -6.71 29.20
N THR A 252 17.90 -7.48 28.76
CA THR A 252 17.79 -8.35 27.57
C THR A 252 16.79 -9.48 27.81
N LEU A 253 16.84 -10.12 28.99
CA LEU A 253 15.87 -11.14 29.37
C LEU A 253 14.46 -10.54 29.46
N TYR A 254 14.34 -9.35 30.04
CA TYR A 254 13.05 -8.66 30.16
C TYR A 254 12.45 -8.28 28.80
N GLU A 255 13.25 -7.77 27.86
CA GLU A 255 12.79 -7.48 26.49
C GLU A 255 12.29 -8.76 25.79
N PHE A 256 13.00 -9.88 25.98
CA PHE A 256 12.58 -11.16 25.43
C PHE A 256 11.26 -11.66 26.06
N ILE A 257 11.10 -11.50 27.38
CA ILE A 257 9.84 -11.78 28.08
C ILE A 257 8.70 -10.94 27.52
N GLN A 258 8.92 -9.64 27.24
CA GLN A 258 7.92 -8.77 26.64
C GLN A 258 7.49 -9.27 25.25
N GLN A 259 8.44 -9.72 24.43
CA GLN A 259 8.14 -10.30 23.11
C GLN A 259 7.33 -11.61 23.25
N LEU A 260 7.72 -12.50 24.14
CA LEU A 260 7.02 -13.77 24.37
C LEU A 260 5.61 -13.53 24.95
N LEU A 261 5.47 -12.60 25.89
CA LEU A 261 4.19 -12.14 26.42
C LEU A 261 3.31 -11.57 25.31
N PHE A 262 3.86 -10.72 24.44
CA PHE A 262 3.11 -10.16 23.31
C PHE A 262 2.55 -11.27 22.43
N ARG A 263 3.38 -12.24 22.01
CA ARG A 263 2.95 -13.37 21.16
C ARG A 263 1.86 -14.18 21.85
N TYR A 264 2.07 -14.54 23.12
CA TYR A 264 1.09 -15.26 23.92
C TYR A 264 -0.25 -14.53 24.00
N MET A 265 -0.23 -13.24 24.31
CA MET A 265 -1.43 -12.42 24.41
C MET A 265 -2.09 -12.18 23.05
N TYR A 266 -1.30 -12.04 21.98
CA TYR A 266 -1.80 -11.91 20.60
C TYR A 266 -2.65 -13.12 20.23
N VAL A 267 -2.15 -14.33 20.47
CA VAL A 267 -2.91 -15.56 20.19
C VAL A 267 -4.17 -15.67 21.04
N ARG A 268 -4.29 -14.97 22.17
CA ARG A 268 -5.47 -14.99 23.04
C ARG A 268 -6.46 -13.84 22.83
N PHE A 269 -5.98 -12.68 22.39
CA PHE A 269 -6.76 -11.44 22.34
C PHE A 269 -8.08 -11.59 21.57
N PRO A 270 -9.23 -11.09 22.08
CA PRO A 270 -9.39 -10.24 23.26
C PRO A 270 -9.71 -11.03 24.54
N ILE A 271 -9.59 -12.36 24.54
CA ILE A 271 -9.88 -13.22 25.70
C ILE A 271 -8.63 -13.35 26.59
N MET A 272 -8.45 -12.38 27.47
CA MET A 272 -7.25 -12.25 28.29
C MET A 272 -7.28 -13.18 29.52
N PRO A 273 -6.11 -13.60 30.06
CA PRO A 273 -6.05 -14.46 31.25
C PRO A 273 -6.65 -13.79 32.49
N GLU A 274 -7.20 -14.61 33.40
CA GLU A 274 -7.74 -14.15 34.68
C GLU A 274 -6.63 -13.81 35.69
N ASP A 275 -6.93 -12.91 36.63
CA ASP A 275 -5.96 -12.43 37.63
C ASP A 275 -5.29 -13.54 38.46
N LYS A 276 -6.03 -14.63 38.73
CA LYS A 276 -5.54 -15.76 39.53
C LYS A 276 -4.39 -16.52 38.85
N ASP A 277 -4.32 -16.46 37.51
CA ASP A 277 -3.38 -17.23 36.71
C ASP A 277 -2.10 -16.43 36.39
N LEU A 278 -2.15 -15.10 36.50
CA LEU A 278 -1.08 -14.19 36.10
C LEU A 278 0.28 -14.48 36.79
N PRO A 279 0.35 -14.82 38.08
CA PRO A 279 1.64 -15.16 38.71
C PRO A 279 2.28 -16.41 38.09
N SER A 280 1.49 -17.44 37.80
CA SER A 280 1.99 -18.67 37.16
C SER A 280 2.42 -18.42 35.71
N ILE A 281 1.69 -17.57 34.97
CA ILE A 281 2.06 -17.15 33.62
C ILE A 281 3.36 -16.34 33.63
N ALA A 282 3.52 -15.40 34.56
CA ALA A 282 4.74 -14.61 34.71
C ALA A 282 5.98 -15.49 34.98
N LYS A 283 5.83 -16.48 35.87
CA LYS A 283 6.89 -17.47 36.13
C LYS A 283 7.19 -18.33 34.91
N ALA A 284 6.18 -18.80 34.20
CA ALA A 284 6.34 -19.59 32.98
C ALA A 284 7.10 -18.80 31.88
N LEU A 285 6.72 -17.53 31.66
CA LEU A 285 7.40 -16.64 30.72
C LEU A 285 8.86 -16.43 31.09
N PHE A 286 9.16 -16.19 32.37
CA PHE A 286 10.53 -16.05 32.86
C PHE A 286 11.35 -17.31 32.63
N GLU A 287 10.86 -18.49 33.03
CA GLU A 287 11.59 -19.76 32.89
C GLU A 287 11.84 -20.13 31.41
N LEU A 288 10.84 -19.94 30.53
CA LEU A 288 11.01 -20.20 29.10
C LEU A 288 12.04 -19.25 28.49
N SER A 289 11.93 -17.95 28.80
CA SER A 289 12.86 -16.93 28.31
C SER A 289 14.29 -17.20 28.77
N SER A 290 14.47 -17.55 30.05
CA SER A 290 15.78 -17.94 30.59
C SER A 290 16.31 -19.20 29.91
N THR A 291 15.45 -20.17 29.61
CA THR A 291 15.84 -21.39 28.87
C THR A 291 16.29 -21.06 27.45
N TYR A 292 15.53 -20.26 26.71
CA TYR A 292 15.83 -19.88 25.33
C TYR A 292 17.11 -19.04 25.22
N LEU A 293 17.39 -18.20 26.21
CA LEU A 293 18.61 -17.40 26.30
C LEU A 293 19.79 -18.11 26.98
N GLN A 294 19.63 -19.38 27.39
CA GLN A 294 20.66 -20.18 28.08
C GLN A 294 21.12 -19.57 29.43
N LEU A 295 20.19 -18.97 30.17
CA LEU A 295 20.38 -18.30 31.48
C LEU A 295 19.83 -19.15 32.64
N GLU A 296 20.18 -20.43 32.69
CA GLU A 296 19.58 -21.44 33.59
C GLU A 296 19.73 -21.17 35.12
N ASN A 297 20.49 -20.16 35.52
CA ASN A 297 20.80 -19.85 36.92
C ASN A 297 20.17 -18.54 37.44
N GLU A 298 19.39 -17.83 36.64
CA GLU A 298 18.73 -16.60 37.10
C GLU A 298 17.56 -16.93 38.04
N PRO A 299 17.57 -16.44 39.30
CA PRO A 299 16.50 -16.72 40.24
C PRO A 299 15.25 -15.93 39.86
N PHE A 300 14.08 -16.57 39.96
CA PHE A 300 12.81 -15.88 39.79
C PHE A 300 12.64 -14.81 40.89
N PRO A 301 12.28 -13.56 40.56
CA PRO A 301 12.32 -12.44 41.50
C PRO A 301 11.27 -12.53 42.62
N MET A 302 10.19 -13.28 42.46
CA MET A 302 9.17 -13.40 43.52
C MET A 302 9.45 -14.54 44.49
N SER A 303 9.26 -14.25 45.78
CA SER A 303 9.38 -15.19 46.90
C SER A 303 8.11 -16.03 47.16
N SER A 304 7.01 -15.75 46.46
CA SER A 304 5.75 -16.48 46.63
C SER A 304 5.86 -17.91 46.10
N SER A 305 5.39 -18.87 46.89
CA SER A 305 5.28 -20.27 46.45
C SER A 305 4.22 -20.36 45.34
N ILE A 306 4.68 -20.50 44.10
CA ILE A 306 3.86 -20.77 42.93
C ILE A 306 3.98 -22.27 42.63
N PRO A 307 2.86 -23.03 42.59
CA PRO A 307 2.89 -24.47 42.32
C PRO A 307 3.54 -24.78 40.98
N GLU A 308 4.57 -25.64 40.97
CA GLU A 308 5.32 -26.01 39.75
C GLU A 308 4.41 -26.65 38.70
N ASP A 309 3.50 -27.54 39.10
CA ASP A 309 2.52 -28.16 38.21
C ASP A 309 1.68 -27.12 37.44
N SER A 310 1.38 -25.98 38.07
CA SER A 310 0.64 -24.90 37.41
C SER A 310 1.50 -24.19 36.37
N VAL A 311 2.79 -23.99 36.66
CA VAL A 311 3.73 -23.30 35.77
C VAL A 311 3.96 -24.11 34.50
N ASP A 312 4.16 -25.43 34.61
CA ASP A 312 4.41 -26.30 33.47
C ASP A 312 3.25 -26.32 32.47
N VAL A 313 2.00 -26.26 32.95
CA VAL A 313 0.81 -26.15 32.09
C VAL A 313 0.85 -24.86 31.27
N TRP A 314 1.22 -23.73 31.89
CA TRP A 314 1.33 -22.46 31.19
C TRP A 314 2.51 -22.42 30.22
N LYS A 315 3.65 -23.05 30.56
CA LYS A 315 4.80 -23.17 29.64
C LYS A 315 4.39 -23.89 28.36
N GLN A 316 3.75 -25.06 28.48
CA GLN A 316 3.26 -25.82 27.32
C GLN A 316 2.27 -25.01 26.48
N GLN A 317 1.38 -24.23 27.11
CA GLN A 317 0.44 -23.40 26.39
C GLN A 317 1.12 -22.23 25.67
N ILE A 318 2.10 -21.57 26.30
CA ILE A 318 2.87 -20.48 25.69
C ILE A 318 3.62 -20.98 24.46
N GLU A 319 4.32 -22.10 24.57
CA GLU A 319 5.04 -22.73 23.44
C GLU A 319 4.09 -23.12 22.30
N TYR A 320 2.93 -23.69 22.64
CA TYR A 320 1.91 -24.03 21.65
C TYR A 320 1.40 -22.78 20.91
N TYR A 321 1.14 -21.67 21.62
CA TYR A 321 0.73 -20.41 20.99
C TYR A 321 1.85 -19.75 20.20
N GLU A 322 3.10 -19.90 20.60
CA GLU A 322 4.24 -19.37 19.84
C GLU A 322 4.31 -20.02 18.45
N VAL A 323 4.13 -21.33 18.35
CA VAL A 323 4.05 -22.03 17.04
C VAL A 323 2.92 -21.49 16.17
N HIS A 324 1.74 -21.23 16.75
CA HIS A 324 0.60 -20.68 16.00
C HIS A 324 0.83 -19.22 15.59
N TYR A 325 1.52 -18.45 16.44
CA TYR A 325 1.90 -17.08 16.10
C TYR A 325 2.87 -17.03 14.92
N PHE A 326 3.83 -17.96 14.85
CA PHE A 326 4.80 -18.01 13.75
C PHE A 326 4.26 -18.65 12.47
N SER A 327 3.19 -19.45 12.53
CA SER A 327 2.63 -20.07 11.31
C SER A 327 2.11 -19.07 10.28
N VAL A 328 1.84 -17.81 10.67
CA VAL A 328 1.53 -16.70 9.75
C VAL A 328 2.77 -15.92 9.26
N LEU A 329 3.93 -16.04 9.93
CA LEU A 329 5.13 -15.22 9.71
C LEU A 329 6.27 -15.95 8.97
N ASP A 330 6.26 -17.28 8.88
CA ASP A 330 7.34 -18.03 8.25
C ASP A 330 7.39 -17.85 6.72
N GLU A 331 8.55 -17.40 6.20
CA GLU A 331 8.92 -17.32 4.77
C GLU A 331 8.80 -18.67 4.04
#